data_AF-A0A143ZTB2-F1
#
_entry.id   AF-A0A143ZTB2-F1
#
_cell.length_a   1.000
_cell.length_b   1.000
_cell.length_c   1.000
_cell.angle_alpha   90.00
_cell.angle_beta   90.00
_cell.angle_gamma   90.00
#
_symmetry.space_group_name_H-M   'P 1'
#
loop_
_entity.id
_entity.type
_entity.pdbx_description
1 polymer ?
#
loop_
_entity_poly.entity_id
_entity_poly.type
_entity_poly.pdbx_seq_one_letter_code
_entity_poly.pdbx_strand_id
1 'polypeptide(L)' 'MHETQKQDCHCIQGIHCEVKNCVYHQKDDKCEAGKITVGPTFAVSSADTICSTFKAK' A
#
# COMPACT_ATOMS: atom_id res chain seq x y z
N MET A 1 -29.27 0.54 4.53
CA MET A 1 -28.47 1.42 3.65
C MET A 1 -27.19 1.72 4.41
N HIS A 2 -26.03 1.53 3.78
CA HIS A 2 -24.72 1.33 4.41
C HIS A 2 -24.14 2.60 5.04
N GLU A 3 -23.73 2.53 6.31
CA GLU A 3 -22.94 3.57 6.97
C GLU A 3 -21.73 2.92 7.67
N THR A 4 -20.68 2.60 6.90
CA THR A 4 -19.38 2.24 7.48
C THR A 4 -18.63 3.54 7.70
N GLN A 5 -18.58 3.97 8.97
CA GLN A 5 -17.85 5.15 9.40
C GLN A 5 -16.40 5.07 8.94
N LYS A 6 -16.06 5.93 7.98
CA LYS A 6 -14.74 6.02 7.36
C LYS A 6 -13.82 6.71 8.37
N GLN A 7 -13.16 5.91 9.17
CA GLN A 7 -12.09 6.37 10.05
C GLN A 7 -11.06 7.11 9.21
N ASP A 8 -10.70 8.31 9.65
CA ASP A 8 -9.67 9.19 9.08
C ASP A 8 -8.29 8.52 9.20
N CYS A 9 -8.09 7.41 8.50
CA CYS A 9 -6.77 6.95 8.16
C CYS A 9 -6.45 7.57 6.80
N HIS A 10 -5.31 8.25 6.69
CA HIS A 10 -4.71 8.65 5.41
C HIS A 10 -4.25 7.44 4.56
N CYS A 11 -4.81 6.27 4.84
CA CYS A 11 -4.65 5.03 4.13
C CYS A 11 -5.18 5.15 2.69
N ILE A 12 -4.40 4.63 1.75
CA ILE A 12 -4.79 4.56 0.34
C ILE A 12 -5.84 3.45 0.18
N GLN A 13 -7.07 3.83 -0.21
CA GLN A 13 -8.15 2.87 -0.44
C GLN A 13 -7.81 1.95 -1.61
N GLY A 14 -8.00 0.64 -1.45
CA GLY A 14 -7.74 -0.35 -2.49
C GLY A 14 -6.28 -0.80 -2.62
N ILE A 15 -5.35 -0.25 -1.82
CA ILE A 15 -3.97 -0.74 -1.75
C ILE A 15 -3.76 -1.53 -0.47
N HIS A 16 -3.42 -2.79 -0.64
CA HIS A 16 -3.08 -3.72 0.44
C HIS A 16 -1.55 -3.80 0.58
N CYS A 17 -1.04 -3.60 1.78
CA CYS A 17 0.37 -3.66 2.11
C CYS A 17 0.56 -4.73 3.19
N GLU A 18 0.78 -5.98 2.78
CA GLU A 18 1.03 -7.13 3.69
C GLU A 18 2.45 -7.12 4.27
N VAL A 19 3.32 -6.24 3.77
CA VAL A 19 4.72 -6.17 4.16
C VAL A 19 4.83 -5.53 5.54
N LYS A 20 4.73 -6.33 6.60
CA LYS A 20 4.75 -5.89 8.01
C LYS A 20 5.96 -5.04 8.39
N ASN A 21 7.09 -5.22 7.70
CA ASN A 21 8.31 -4.45 7.91
C ASN A 21 8.38 -3.15 7.07
N CYS A 22 7.32 -2.78 6.35
CA CYS A 22 7.24 -1.51 5.62
C CYS A 22 6.85 -0.37 6.57
N VAL A 23 7.57 0.75 6.59
CA VAL A 23 7.21 1.92 7.43
C VAL A 23 5.80 2.43 7.18
N TYR A 24 5.27 2.21 5.99
CA TYR A 24 3.93 2.64 5.57
C TYR A 24 2.85 1.58 5.82
N HIS A 25 3.20 0.40 6.33
CA HIS A 25 2.24 -0.63 6.71
C HIS A 25 1.50 -0.22 7.98
N GLN A 26 0.18 -0.17 7.89
CA GLN A 26 -0.73 0.04 9.01
C GLN A 26 -1.59 -1.20 9.31
N LYS A 27 -2.41 -1.12 10.35
CA LYS A 27 -3.37 -2.17 10.72
C LYS A 27 -4.28 -2.53 9.54
N ASP A 28 -4.74 -3.78 9.53
CA ASP A 28 -5.54 -4.37 8.45
C ASP A 28 -4.84 -4.34 7.08
N ASP A 29 -3.50 -4.42 7.10
CA ASP A 29 -2.64 -4.42 5.90
C ASP A 29 -2.92 -3.21 4.98
N LYS A 30 -3.19 -2.05 5.58
CA LYS A 30 -3.41 -0.80 4.84
C LYS A 30 -2.09 -0.09 4.58
N CYS A 31 -1.99 0.63 3.46
CA CYS A 31 -0.83 1.46 3.13
C CYS A 31 -1.11 2.94 3.42
N GLU A 32 -0.28 3.59 4.25
CA GLU A 32 -0.38 5.03 4.57
C GLU A 32 0.68 5.89 3.84
N ALA A 33 1.24 5.40 2.74
CA ALA A 33 2.23 6.16 1.97
C ALA A 33 1.66 7.44 1.30
N GLY A 34 0.33 7.61 1.30
CA GLY A 34 -0.39 8.66 0.56
C GLY A 34 -0.41 8.46 -0.96
N LYS A 35 0.71 8.02 -1.54
CA LYS A 35 0.86 7.59 -2.93
C LYS A 35 1.88 6.46 -3.01
N ILE A 36 1.61 5.46 -3.86
CA ILE A 36 2.60 4.43 -4.19
C ILE A 36 3.18 4.64 -5.58
N THR A 37 4.40 4.14 -5.76
CA THR A 37 5.04 3.92 -7.05
C THR A 37 5.27 2.43 -7.18
N VAL A 38 4.74 1.85 -8.26
CA VAL A 38 4.98 0.46 -8.64
C VAL A 38 6.00 0.47 -9.77
N GLY A 39 7.00 -0.39 -9.69
CA GLY A 39 8.07 -0.48 -10.68
C GLY A 39 8.68 -1.88 -10.73
N PRO A 40 9.78 -2.08 -11.46
CA PRO A 40 10.47 -1.09 -12.31
C PRO A 40 9.73 -0.81 -13.62
N THR A 41 10.15 0.22 -14.37
CA THR A 41 9.50 0.64 -15.63
C THR A 41 9.56 -0.39 -16.76
N PHE A 42 10.42 -1.39 -16.62
CA PHE A 42 10.60 -2.50 -17.56
C PHE A 42 9.96 -3.81 -17.06
N ALA A 43 9.14 -3.77 -16.01
CA ALA A 43 8.37 -4.92 -15.57
C ALA A 43 7.42 -5.39 -16.69
N VAL A 44 7.48 -6.67 -17.03
CA VAL A 44 6.64 -7.29 -18.07
C VAL A 44 5.60 -8.24 -17.48
N SER A 45 5.74 -8.58 -16.20
CA SER A 45 4.80 -9.43 -15.46
C SER A 45 4.55 -8.88 -14.06
N SER A 46 3.47 -9.34 -13.44
CA SER A 46 3.17 -9.01 -12.04
C SER A 46 4.24 -9.52 -11.06
N ALA A 47 4.96 -10.58 -11.41
CA ALA A 47 6.07 -11.08 -10.60
C ALA A 47 7.27 -10.10 -10.58
N ASP A 48 7.42 -9.29 -11.63
CA ASP A 48 8.46 -8.26 -11.73
C ASP A 48 8.04 -6.96 -11.05
N THR A 49 6.72 -6.75 -10.86
CA THR A 49 6.20 -5.54 -10.23
C THR A 49 6.39 -5.56 -8.73
N ILE A 50 7.05 -4.53 -8.20
CA ILE A 50 7.28 -4.32 -6.76
C ILE A 50 6.79 -2.95 -6.32
N CYS A 51 6.45 -2.82 -5.04
CA CYS A 51 6.19 -1.52 -4.42
C CYS A 51 7.53 -0.76 -4.25
N SER A 52 7.89 0.09 -5.20
CA SER A 52 9.09 0.93 -5.13
C SER A 52 9.02 1.99 -4.03
N THR A 53 7.83 2.25 -3.49
CA THR A 53 7.65 3.11 -2.31
C THR A 53 8.01 2.39 -1.00
N PHE A 54 8.28 1.08 -1.01
CA PHE A 54 8.69 0.36 0.19
C PHE A 54 9.91 1.00 0.87
N LYS A 55 9.82 1.17 2.18
CA LYS A 55 10.95 1.49 3.06
C LYS A 55 10.87 0.61 4.30
N ALA A 56 12.00 0.04 4.71
CA ALA A 56 12.08 -0.79 5.90
C ALA A 56 11.94 0.06 7.18
N LYS A 57 11.29 -0.51 8.21
CA LYS A 57 11.23 0.05 9.57
C LYS A 57 12.58 0.01 10.27
#